data_AF-A0A0B6ZY86-F1
#
_entry.id   AF-A0A0B6ZY86-F1
#
_cell.length_a   1.000
_cell.length_b   1.000
_cell.length_c   1.000
_cell.angle_alpha   90.00
_cell.angle_beta   90.00
_cell.angle_gamma   90.00
#
_symmetry.space_group_name_H-M   'P 1'
#
loop_
_entity.id
_entity.type
_entity.pdbx_description
1 polymer ?
#
loop_
_entity_poly.entity_id
_entity_poly.type
_entity_poly.pdbx_seq_one_letter_code
_entity_poly.pdbx_strand_id
1 'polypeptide(L)'
;MLGGERVFISVNSDGLAKWEPPFYLQGTCKLDMSKYPFDKSICPVTITSWMTDNQSTNIQWTGDPVNLDSMMINGEYDISSAGAVLKIGEYEDQFFETVTFRIKLARRPVYSIISLLIPLNLLAVLGILSFMMPPKEPEKVAISVTILLSFTVFLSIIENNIPPTSDTISLLVIYVSALLVMSFLSVVGNILVVTIKCSDESDERKHIQARSLENILGQHNTAAVLYKNKPESNNKLTHSLLDTNNCNTSPCIFCTKAFDSAQLKDKPQSSNSRANKLNKYFMIISCVAFVLISCFMVVLTSM
;
A
#
# COMPACT_ATOMS: atom_id res chain seq x y z
N MET A 1 -16.43 37.61 -17.45
CA MET A 1 -15.81 38.91 -17.82
C MET A 1 -14.91 39.33 -16.67
N LEU A 2 -13.71 39.84 -16.95
CA LEU A 2 -12.84 40.40 -15.91
C LEU A 2 -13.48 41.72 -15.42
N GLY A 3 -13.67 41.88 -14.12
CA GLY A 3 -14.30 43.07 -13.53
C GLY A 3 -15.62 42.81 -12.78
N GLY A 4 -15.74 43.40 -11.59
CA GLY A 4 -16.99 43.46 -10.82
C GLY A 4 -17.81 44.72 -11.15
N GLU A 5 -19.07 44.77 -10.69
CA GLU A 5 -20.05 45.82 -11.07
C GLU A 5 -19.68 47.26 -10.68
N ARG A 6 -18.66 47.50 -9.82
CA ARG A 6 -18.22 48.85 -9.43
C ARG A 6 -16.72 48.90 -9.14
N VAL A 7 -15.92 49.22 -10.16
CA VAL A 7 -14.47 49.47 -10.02
C VAL A 7 -14.17 50.85 -10.58
N PHE A 8 -13.50 51.68 -9.78
CA PHE A 8 -13.08 53.01 -10.19
C PHE A 8 -11.92 52.91 -11.20
N ILE A 9 -11.95 53.76 -12.21
CA ILE A 9 -10.88 53.91 -13.20
C ILE A 9 -10.15 55.21 -12.88
N SER A 10 -8.83 55.16 -12.74
CA SER A 10 -8.01 56.36 -12.59
C SER A 10 -7.63 56.88 -13.98
N VAL A 11 -7.98 58.13 -14.28
CA VAL A 11 -7.68 58.75 -15.58
C VAL A 11 -6.72 59.91 -15.35
N ASN A 12 -5.57 59.87 -16.03
CA ASN A 12 -4.57 60.93 -16.00
C ASN A 12 -4.88 62.01 -17.06
N SER A 13 -4.28 63.20 -16.91
CA SER A 13 -4.50 64.34 -17.83
C SER A 13 -3.98 64.12 -19.26
N ASP A 14 -3.09 63.15 -19.45
CA ASP A 14 -2.58 62.69 -20.75
C ASP A 14 -3.52 61.70 -21.45
N GLY A 15 -4.64 61.34 -20.81
CA GLY A 15 -5.62 60.38 -21.33
C GLY A 15 -5.30 58.93 -20.98
N LEU A 16 -4.24 58.65 -20.23
CA LEU A 16 -3.96 57.28 -19.76
C LEU A 16 -4.96 56.88 -18.67
N ALA A 17 -5.68 55.78 -18.93
CA ALA A 17 -6.63 55.19 -17.99
C ALA A 17 -6.04 53.93 -17.35
N LYS A 18 -6.04 53.87 -16.02
CA LYS A 18 -5.61 52.71 -15.22
C LYS A 18 -6.82 52.03 -14.59
N TRP A 19 -6.96 50.74 -14.82
CA TRP A 19 -8.04 49.90 -14.30
C TRP A 19 -7.50 48.58 -13.75
N GLU A 20 -7.67 48.36 -12.44
CA GLU A 20 -7.14 47.20 -11.71
C GLU A 20 -8.26 46.55 -10.86
N PRO A 21 -9.21 45.84 -11.49
CA PRO A 21 -10.30 45.20 -10.77
C PRO A 21 -9.79 43.96 -10.00
N PRO A 22 -10.20 43.74 -8.74
CA PRO A 22 -10.04 42.44 -8.11
C PRO A 22 -11.02 41.44 -8.75
N PHE A 23 -10.54 40.27 -9.13
CA PHE A 23 -11.38 39.19 -9.65
C PHE A 23 -10.90 37.83 -9.16
N TYR A 24 -11.84 36.89 -9.08
CA TYR A 24 -11.57 35.48 -8.78
C TYR A 24 -11.68 34.68 -10.07
N LEU A 25 -10.64 33.94 -10.43
CA LEU A 25 -10.67 32.98 -11.54
C LEU A 25 -10.79 31.58 -10.98
N GLN A 26 -11.80 30.86 -11.45
CA GLN A 26 -11.90 29.42 -11.27
C GLN A 26 -11.66 28.77 -12.64
N GLY A 27 -10.68 27.88 -12.71
CA GLY A 27 -10.32 27.19 -13.95
C GLY A 27 -9.84 25.79 -13.67
N THR A 28 -9.80 24.97 -14.72
CA THR A 28 -9.24 23.62 -14.69
C THR A 28 -7.81 23.65 -15.24
N CYS A 29 -6.91 22.95 -14.56
CA CYS A 29 -5.52 22.80 -14.96
C CYS A 29 -5.14 21.32 -14.92
N LYS A 30 -4.40 20.86 -15.93
CA LYS A 30 -3.82 19.52 -15.92
C LYS A 30 -2.60 19.51 -15.00
N LEU A 31 -2.69 18.75 -13.91
CA LEU A 31 -1.59 18.54 -12.98
C LEU A 31 -0.79 17.30 -13.39
N ASP A 32 0.53 17.41 -13.41
CA ASP A 32 1.43 16.28 -13.55
C ASP A 32 1.81 15.78 -12.15
N MET A 33 1.28 14.62 -11.79
CA MET A 33 1.48 13.98 -10.48
C MET A 33 2.40 12.76 -10.55
N SER A 34 3.18 12.58 -11.64
CA SER A 34 4.07 11.41 -11.78
C SER A 34 5.04 11.27 -10.62
N LYS A 35 5.62 12.38 -10.12
CA LYS A 35 6.59 12.39 -9.02
C LYS A 35 5.99 12.73 -7.65
N TYR A 36 4.71 12.47 -7.42
CA TYR A 36 4.07 12.73 -6.12
C TYR A 36 4.87 12.07 -4.96
N PRO A 37 5.13 12.77 -3.83
CA PRO A 37 4.66 14.11 -3.44
C PRO A 37 5.60 15.27 -3.81
N PHE A 38 6.66 15.01 -4.59
CA PHE A 38 7.62 16.01 -5.07
C PHE A 38 7.23 16.56 -6.46
N ASP A 39 5.95 16.52 -6.77
CA ASP A 39 5.37 16.94 -8.04
C ASP A 39 5.49 18.45 -8.26
N LYS A 40 5.73 18.83 -9.52
CA LYS A 40 5.79 20.22 -9.99
C LYS A 40 4.93 20.33 -11.23
N SER A 41 3.90 21.15 -11.15
CA SER A 41 2.95 21.37 -12.25
C SER A 41 2.99 22.81 -12.72
N ILE A 42 2.75 23.03 -14.01
CA ILE A 42 2.61 24.37 -14.58
C ILE A 42 1.16 24.54 -15.02
N CYS A 43 0.47 25.48 -14.40
CA CYS A 43 -0.90 25.84 -14.75
C CYS A 43 -0.93 27.08 -15.63
N PRO A 44 -1.32 26.95 -16.90
CA PRO A 44 -1.53 28.10 -17.78
C PRO A 44 -2.86 28.78 -17.47
N VAL A 45 -2.82 30.08 -17.24
CA VAL A 45 -3.99 30.96 -17.19
C VAL A 45 -3.99 31.78 -18.46
N THR A 46 -4.97 31.52 -19.32
CA THR A 46 -5.08 32.15 -20.63
C THR A 46 -6.13 33.24 -20.60
N ILE A 47 -5.74 34.45 -21.01
CA ILE A 47 -6.63 35.60 -21.16
C ILE A 47 -6.61 36.01 -22.62
N THR A 48 -7.79 36.21 -23.20
CA THR A 48 -7.98 36.60 -24.60
C THR A 48 -9.13 37.60 -24.70
N SER A 49 -9.09 38.47 -25.70
CA SER A 49 -10.23 39.32 -26.02
C SER A 49 -11.20 38.54 -26.90
N TRP A 50 -12.46 38.47 -26.48
CA TRP A 50 -13.50 37.79 -27.25
C TRP A 50 -14.12 38.69 -28.34
N MET A 51 -14.08 40.02 -28.15
CA MET A 51 -14.82 40.97 -28.98
C MET A 51 -13.97 41.66 -30.04
N THR A 52 -12.64 41.57 -29.94
CA THR A 52 -11.71 42.32 -30.79
C THR A 52 -10.63 41.40 -31.35
N ASP A 53 -10.33 41.56 -32.63
CA ASP A 53 -9.24 40.86 -33.31
C ASP A 53 -7.86 41.45 -32.98
N ASN A 54 -6.81 40.83 -33.50
CA ASN A 54 -5.43 41.28 -33.34
C ASN A 54 -5.09 42.60 -34.08
N GLN A 55 -5.95 43.06 -34.98
CA GLN A 55 -5.74 44.33 -35.69
C GLN A 55 -6.23 45.53 -34.87
N SER A 56 -7.30 45.34 -34.11
CA SER A 56 -7.92 46.40 -33.31
C SER A 56 -7.33 46.51 -31.91
N THR A 57 -6.86 45.40 -31.31
CA THR A 57 -6.31 45.39 -29.95
C THR A 57 -4.96 44.69 -29.91
N ASN A 58 -3.95 45.38 -29.35
CA ASN A 58 -2.63 44.82 -29.07
C ASN A 58 -2.44 44.67 -27.55
N ILE A 59 -2.26 43.44 -27.09
CA ILE A 59 -2.08 43.07 -25.68
C ILE A 59 -0.58 43.04 -25.38
N GLN A 60 -0.15 43.90 -24.47
CA GLN A 60 1.22 43.95 -23.98
C GLN A 60 1.24 43.94 -22.46
N TRP A 61 2.31 43.41 -21.87
CA TRP A 61 2.57 43.54 -20.44
C TRP A 61 3.83 44.37 -20.23
N THR A 62 3.87 45.09 -19.12
CA THR A 62 5.04 45.88 -18.72
C THR A 62 5.57 45.34 -17.40
N GLY A 63 6.89 45.12 -17.31
CA GLY A 63 7.52 44.54 -16.12
C GLY A 63 7.27 43.04 -15.99
N ASP A 64 7.17 42.56 -14.75
CA ASP A 64 6.95 41.14 -14.46
C ASP A 64 5.50 40.75 -14.75
N PRO A 65 5.26 39.76 -15.62
CA PRO A 65 3.90 39.41 -16.05
C PRO A 65 3.06 38.77 -14.93
N VAL A 66 3.70 38.24 -13.88
CA VAL A 66 3.03 37.67 -12.71
C VAL A 66 3.78 38.15 -11.47
N ASN A 67 3.28 39.22 -10.85
CA ASN A 67 3.78 39.69 -9.56
C ASN A 67 3.08 38.91 -8.41
N LEU A 68 3.87 38.30 -7.53
CA LEU A 68 3.40 37.49 -6.39
C LEU A 68 3.77 38.13 -5.02
N ASP A 69 4.25 39.36 -4.98
CA ASP A 69 4.77 40.01 -3.76
C ASP A 69 3.72 40.17 -2.66
N SER A 70 2.46 40.41 -3.04
CA SER A 70 1.32 40.55 -2.12
C SER A 70 0.61 39.23 -1.83
N MET A 71 1.13 38.10 -2.33
CA MET A 71 0.52 36.79 -2.15
C MET A 71 0.74 36.27 -0.72
N MET A 72 -0.34 35.77 -0.09
CA MET A 72 -0.24 35.05 1.16
C MET A 72 0.42 33.69 0.95
N ILE A 73 1.36 33.32 1.82
CA ILE A 73 2.10 32.04 1.73
C ILE A 73 1.11 30.87 1.81
N ASN A 74 1.13 30.00 0.80
CA ASN A 74 0.31 28.79 0.77
C ASN A 74 1.02 27.63 1.53
N GLY A 75 0.27 26.98 2.42
CA GLY A 75 0.76 25.87 3.25
C GLY A 75 0.88 24.52 2.53
N GLU A 76 0.21 24.35 1.39
CA GLU A 76 0.23 23.10 0.60
C GLU A 76 1.18 23.20 -0.60
N TYR A 77 1.23 24.37 -1.26
CA TYR A 77 2.04 24.59 -2.45
C TYR A 77 3.02 25.74 -2.27
N ASP A 78 4.18 25.62 -2.89
CA ASP A 78 5.07 26.71 -3.23
C ASP A 78 4.73 27.21 -4.63
N ILE A 79 4.32 28.48 -4.71
CA ILE A 79 3.77 29.10 -5.92
C ILE A 79 4.82 30.05 -6.47
N SER A 80 5.18 29.86 -7.74
CA SER A 80 6.18 30.68 -8.44
C SER A 80 5.73 31.01 -9.85
N SER A 81 6.23 32.12 -10.39
CA SER A 81 5.99 32.49 -11.79
C SER A 81 6.86 31.65 -12.73
N ALA A 82 6.25 31.11 -13.78
CA ALA A 82 6.95 30.49 -14.92
C ALA A 82 6.90 31.38 -16.18
N GLY A 83 6.67 32.68 -15.98
CA GLY A 83 6.60 33.69 -17.05
C GLY A 83 5.25 33.73 -17.77
N ALA A 84 5.20 34.52 -18.84
CA ALA A 84 4.04 34.62 -19.72
C ALA A 84 4.46 34.47 -21.18
N VAL A 85 3.52 34.03 -22.01
CA VAL A 85 3.71 33.87 -23.45
C VAL A 85 2.56 34.54 -24.18
N LEU A 86 2.88 35.44 -25.10
CA LEU A 86 1.93 35.95 -26.08
C LEU A 86 1.78 34.94 -27.22
N LYS A 87 0.55 34.63 -27.62
CA LYS A 87 0.25 33.82 -28.79
C LYS A 87 -0.87 34.47 -29.59
N ILE A 88 -0.83 34.28 -30.89
CA ILE A 88 -1.95 34.61 -31.77
C ILE A 88 -2.70 33.30 -32.02
N GLY A 89 -3.94 33.24 -31.58
CA GLY A 89 -4.83 32.11 -31.83
C GLY A 89 -5.71 32.37 -33.05
N GLU A 90 -6.02 31.32 -33.80
CA GLU A 90 -6.94 31.38 -34.94
C GLU A 90 -8.26 30.71 -34.55
N TYR A 91 -9.38 31.39 -34.79
CA TYR A 91 -10.72 30.87 -34.56
C TYR A 91 -11.65 31.40 -35.67
N GLU A 92 -12.29 30.50 -36.41
CA GLU A 92 -13.22 30.84 -37.52
C GLU A 92 -12.63 31.88 -38.51
N ASP A 93 -11.42 31.61 -39.01
CA ASP A 93 -10.65 32.49 -39.94
C ASP A 93 -10.31 33.89 -39.39
N GLN A 94 -10.44 34.11 -38.07
CA GLN A 94 -10.06 35.34 -37.38
C GLN A 94 -8.92 35.10 -36.39
N PHE A 95 -8.05 36.10 -36.26
CA PHE A 95 -6.89 36.05 -35.37
C PHE A 95 -7.13 36.86 -34.10
N PHE A 96 -6.93 36.21 -32.96
CA PHE A 96 -7.11 36.80 -31.63
C PHE A 96 -5.79 36.78 -30.87
N GLU A 97 -5.39 37.93 -30.32
CA GLU A 97 -4.27 37.97 -29.39
C GLU A 97 -4.64 37.35 -28.06
N THR A 98 -3.78 36.44 -27.61
CA THR A 98 -4.01 35.64 -26.41
C THR A 98 -2.74 35.66 -25.57
N VAL A 99 -2.87 36.03 -24.30
CA VAL A 99 -1.77 35.99 -23.34
C VAL A 99 -1.96 34.80 -22.40
N THR A 100 -0.93 33.98 -22.26
CA THR A 100 -0.92 32.84 -21.33
C THR A 100 0.09 33.08 -20.22
N PHE A 101 -0.40 33.33 -19.02
CA PHE A 101 0.40 33.38 -17.79
C PHE A 101 0.65 31.97 -17.28
N ARG A 102 1.89 31.61 -16.94
CA ARG A 102 2.23 30.29 -16.45
C ARG A 102 2.54 30.37 -14.97
N ILE A 103 1.72 29.73 -14.16
CA ILE A 103 1.90 29.63 -12.72
C ILE A 103 2.46 28.25 -12.41
N LYS A 104 3.63 28.20 -11.77
CA LYS A 104 4.25 26.96 -11.33
C LYS A 104 3.82 26.66 -9.91
N LEU A 105 3.24 25.49 -9.73
CA LEU A 105 2.81 24.95 -8.45
C LEU A 105 3.75 23.80 -8.08
N ALA A 106 4.45 23.90 -6.95
CA ALA A 106 5.27 22.83 -6.41
C ALA A 106 4.71 22.39 -5.04
N ARG A 107 4.41 21.11 -4.86
CA ARG A 107 3.83 20.62 -3.60
C ARG A 107 4.86 20.65 -2.46
N ARG A 108 4.41 20.96 -1.24
CA ARG A 108 5.21 20.82 0.00
C ARG A 108 5.08 19.37 0.52
N PRO A 109 6.12 18.53 0.41
CA PRO A 109 5.98 17.07 0.58
C PRO A 109 5.96 16.60 2.04
N VAL A 110 6.40 17.44 2.99
CA VAL A 110 6.68 17.04 4.38
C VAL A 110 5.47 16.39 5.06
N TYR A 111 4.28 16.97 4.88
CA TYR A 111 3.06 16.44 5.47
C TYR A 111 2.70 15.06 4.89
N SER A 112 2.75 14.90 3.57
CA SER A 112 2.47 13.63 2.89
C SER A 112 3.51 12.56 3.27
N ILE A 113 4.77 12.94 3.48
CA ILE A 113 5.81 12.00 3.94
C ILE A 113 5.45 11.43 5.33
N ILE A 114 5.10 12.31 6.27
CA ILE A 114 4.85 11.90 7.65
C ILE A 114 3.53 11.13 7.78
N SER A 115 2.47 11.59 7.11
CA SER A 115 1.12 11.03 7.25
C SER A 115 0.88 9.77 6.42
N LEU A 116 1.61 9.58 5.31
CA LEU A 116 1.37 8.49 4.37
C LEU A 116 2.58 7.55 4.23
N LEU A 117 3.77 8.09 3.90
CA LEU A 117 4.94 7.27 3.61
C LEU A 117 5.48 6.54 4.85
N ILE A 118 5.52 7.20 6.01
CA ILE A 118 6.02 6.58 7.25
C ILE A 118 5.14 5.37 7.66
N PRO A 119 3.80 5.49 7.76
CA PRO A 119 2.94 4.34 8.08
C PRO A 119 3.05 3.17 7.10
N LEU A 120 3.14 3.45 5.80
CA LEU A 120 3.30 2.42 4.76
C LEU A 120 4.60 1.63 4.93
N ASN A 121 5.71 2.32 5.21
CA ASN A 121 7.00 1.67 5.46
C ASN A 121 6.96 0.84 6.75
N LEU A 122 6.31 1.35 7.81
CA LEU A 122 6.16 0.60 9.07
C LEU A 122 5.36 -0.69 8.85
N LEU A 123 4.27 -0.65 8.09
CA LEU A 123 3.51 -1.84 7.71
C LEU A 123 4.34 -2.85 6.92
N ALA A 124 5.19 -2.39 6.00
CA ALA A 124 6.06 -3.27 5.24
C ALA A 124 7.10 -3.98 6.14
N VAL A 125 7.67 -3.25 7.11
CA VAL A 125 8.56 -3.82 8.13
C VAL A 125 7.83 -4.85 9.00
N LEU A 126 6.59 -4.56 9.42
CA LEU A 126 5.75 -5.53 10.12
C LEU A 126 5.50 -6.79 9.29
N GLY A 127 5.35 -6.64 7.97
CA GLY A 127 5.25 -7.77 7.03
C GLY A 127 6.47 -8.70 7.08
N ILE A 128 7.68 -8.13 7.14
CA ILE A 128 8.92 -8.90 7.29
C ILE A 128 9.00 -9.55 8.68
N LEU A 129 8.61 -8.82 9.73
CA LEU A 129 8.57 -9.33 11.10
C LEU A 129 7.59 -10.51 11.27
N SER A 130 6.52 -10.58 10.47
CA SER A 130 5.60 -11.73 10.48
C SER A 130 6.30 -13.07 10.18
N PHE A 131 7.38 -13.05 9.38
CA PHE A 131 8.18 -14.24 9.11
C PHE A 131 9.14 -14.60 10.25
N MET A 132 9.51 -13.64 11.12
CA MET A 132 10.31 -13.95 12.32
C MET A 132 9.53 -14.78 13.33
N MET A 133 8.20 -14.67 13.33
CA MET A 133 7.33 -15.42 14.22
C MET A 133 7.38 -16.93 13.90
N PRO A 134 7.50 -17.80 14.93
CA PRO A 134 7.54 -19.24 14.74
C PRO A 134 6.23 -19.76 14.12
N PRO A 135 6.27 -20.80 13.27
CA PRO A 135 5.11 -21.31 12.56
C PRO A 135 4.10 -22.07 13.44
N LYS A 136 4.31 -22.10 14.75
CA LYS A 136 3.43 -22.78 15.72
C LYS A 136 2.24 -21.91 16.14
N GLU A 137 2.38 -20.60 16.02
CA GLU A 137 1.37 -19.67 16.50
C GLU A 137 0.30 -19.46 15.42
N PRO A 138 -0.99 -19.73 15.71
CA PRO A 138 -2.07 -19.49 14.76
C PRO A 138 -2.22 -18.00 14.42
N GLU A 139 -1.72 -17.13 15.30
CA GLU A 139 -1.72 -15.67 15.14
C GLU A 139 -0.85 -15.19 13.97
N LYS A 140 0.15 -15.98 13.55
CA LYS A 140 1.03 -15.64 12.42
C LYS A 140 0.25 -15.33 11.13
N VAL A 141 -0.72 -16.18 10.79
CA VAL A 141 -1.54 -15.99 9.58
C VAL A 141 -2.46 -14.79 9.75
N ALA A 142 -3.05 -14.61 10.92
CA ALA A 142 -3.91 -13.47 11.22
C ALA A 142 -3.16 -12.13 11.05
N ILE A 143 -1.94 -12.01 11.60
CA ILE A 143 -1.08 -10.82 11.44
C ILE A 143 -0.78 -10.55 9.96
N SER A 144 -0.47 -11.59 9.16
CA SER A 144 -0.18 -11.41 7.74
C SER A 144 -1.39 -10.90 6.94
N VAL A 145 -2.60 -11.38 7.28
CA VAL A 145 -3.85 -10.95 6.63
C VAL A 145 -4.24 -9.54 7.04
N THR A 146 -4.06 -9.15 8.30
CA THR A 146 -4.35 -7.78 8.75
C THR A 146 -3.42 -6.76 8.10
N ILE A 147 -2.16 -7.11 7.87
CA ILE A 147 -1.21 -6.26 7.12
C ILE A 147 -1.66 -6.11 5.67
N LEU A 148 -2.07 -7.19 5.00
CA LEU A 148 -2.61 -7.14 3.64
C LEU A 148 -3.83 -6.20 3.56
N LEU A 149 -4.78 -6.34 4.49
CA LEU A 149 -5.95 -5.47 4.56
C LEU A 149 -5.54 -4.00 4.79
N SER A 150 -4.57 -3.76 5.66
CA SER A 150 -4.08 -2.40 5.95
C SER A 150 -3.48 -1.75 4.69
N PHE A 151 -2.69 -2.48 3.90
CA PHE A 151 -2.18 -1.98 2.62
C PHE A 151 -3.30 -1.63 1.64
N THR A 152 -4.33 -2.46 1.54
CA THR A 152 -5.51 -2.18 0.70
C THR A 152 -6.23 -0.91 1.16
N VAL A 153 -6.40 -0.71 2.47
CA VAL A 153 -7.01 0.52 3.02
C VAL A 153 -6.16 1.75 2.67
N PHE A 154 -4.84 1.69 2.84
CA PHE A 154 -3.96 2.80 2.45
C PHE A 154 -4.01 3.08 0.95
N LEU A 155 -4.08 2.06 0.10
CA LEU A 155 -4.24 2.24 -1.34
C LEU A 155 -5.56 2.96 -1.66
N SER A 156 -6.66 2.58 -1.00
CA SER A 156 -7.96 3.26 -1.16
C SER A 156 -7.92 4.72 -0.68
N ILE A 157 -7.19 5.02 0.40
CA ILE A 157 -6.98 6.41 0.85
C ILE A 157 -6.23 7.22 -0.22
N ILE A 158 -5.25 6.62 -0.89
CA ILE A 158 -4.50 7.29 -1.97
C ILE A 158 -5.41 7.56 -3.17
N GLU A 159 -6.21 6.59 -3.58
CA GLU A 159 -7.17 6.73 -4.70
C GLU A 159 -8.23 7.81 -4.45
N ASN A 160 -8.63 8.03 -3.20
CA ASN A 160 -9.61 9.06 -2.85
C ASN A 160 -8.99 10.48 -2.79
N ASN A 161 -7.69 10.59 -2.51
CA ASN A 161 -7.01 11.88 -2.38
C ASN A 161 -6.33 12.35 -3.67
N ILE A 162 -5.89 11.41 -4.50
CA ILE A 162 -5.24 11.70 -5.79
C ILE A 162 -6.29 11.50 -6.89
N PRO A 163 -6.51 12.48 -7.77
CA PRO A 163 -7.49 12.33 -8.84
C PRO A 163 -7.16 11.11 -9.71
N PRO A 164 -8.14 10.24 -10.02
CA PRO A 164 -7.92 9.07 -10.86
C PRO A 164 -7.63 9.55 -12.29
N THR A 165 -6.36 9.62 -12.64
CA THR A 165 -5.92 10.00 -13.98
C THR A 165 -5.10 8.86 -14.59
N SER A 166 -5.56 8.35 -15.73
CA SER A 166 -4.84 7.31 -16.49
C SER A 166 -3.67 7.86 -17.30
N ASP A 167 -3.64 9.18 -17.54
CA ASP A 167 -2.64 9.84 -18.36
C ASP A 167 -1.22 9.75 -17.77
N THR A 168 -1.11 9.86 -16.45
CA THR A 168 0.15 9.84 -15.73
C THR A 168 -0.01 9.12 -14.40
N ILE A 169 0.52 7.89 -14.29
CA ILE A 169 0.48 7.14 -13.05
C ILE A 169 1.55 7.70 -12.08
N SER A 170 1.14 8.01 -10.85
CA SER A 170 2.06 8.43 -9.80
C SER A 170 2.98 7.29 -9.34
N LEU A 171 4.27 7.59 -9.16
CA LEU A 171 5.26 6.66 -8.62
C LEU A 171 4.82 6.06 -7.28
N LEU A 172 4.16 6.85 -6.43
CA LEU A 172 3.59 6.40 -5.16
C LEU A 172 2.59 5.24 -5.34
N VAL A 173 1.71 5.31 -6.34
CA VAL A 173 0.71 4.25 -6.60
C VAL A 173 1.39 2.97 -7.06
N ILE A 174 2.42 3.09 -7.91
CA ILE A 174 3.25 1.95 -8.34
C ILE A 174 3.96 1.30 -7.15
N TYR A 175 4.45 2.11 -6.21
CA TYR A 175 5.08 1.62 -4.99
C TYR A 175 4.12 0.88 -4.07
N VAL A 176 2.98 1.50 -3.74
CA VAL A 176 2.00 0.88 -2.83
C VAL A 176 1.39 -0.38 -3.45
N SER A 177 1.14 -0.40 -4.75
CA SER A 177 0.70 -1.62 -5.45
C SER A 177 1.77 -2.72 -5.43
N ALA A 178 3.06 -2.39 -5.62
CA ALA A 178 4.13 -3.36 -5.47
C ALA A 178 4.23 -3.92 -4.04
N LEU A 179 4.07 -3.08 -3.02
CA LEU A 179 4.02 -3.53 -1.61
C LEU A 179 2.80 -4.42 -1.34
N LEU A 180 1.65 -4.12 -1.94
CA LEU A 180 0.43 -4.94 -1.81
C LEU A 180 0.63 -6.33 -2.42
N VAL A 181 1.21 -6.41 -3.63
CA VAL A 181 1.54 -7.69 -4.28
C VAL A 181 2.54 -8.49 -3.44
N MET A 182 3.57 -7.83 -2.91
CA MET A 182 4.53 -8.46 -1.99
C MET A 182 3.85 -8.97 -0.72
N SER A 183 2.93 -8.20 -0.13
CA SER A 183 2.15 -8.62 1.04
C SER A 183 1.26 -9.82 0.72
N PHE A 184 0.65 -9.87 -0.47
CA PHE A 184 -0.16 -11.01 -0.90
C PHE A 184 0.68 -12.29 -1.02
N LEU A 185 1.84 -12.21 -1.70
CA LEU A 185 2.78 -13.33 -1.79
C LEU A 185 3.28 -13.77 -0.41
N SER A 186 3.47 -12.82 0.52
CA SER A 186 3.85 -13.10 1.90
C SER A 186 2.78 -13.92 2.65
N VAL A 187 1.50 -13.55 2.53
CA VAL A 187 0.38 -14.31 3.11
C VAL A 187 0.35 -15.73 2.56
N VAL A 188 0.46 -15.91 1.24
CA VAL A 188 0.50 -17.22 0.60
C VAL A 188 1.68 -18.05 1.12
N GLY A 189 2.87 -17.45 1.22
CA GLY A 189 4.06 -18.08 1.78
C GLY A 189 3.86 -18.51 3.25
N ASN A 190 3.24 -17.66 4.07
CA ASN A 190 2.94 -17.97 5.47
C ASN A 190 1.96 -19.16 5.59
N ILE A 191 0.89 -19.18 4.79
CA ILE A 191 -0.07 -20.29 4.75
C ILE A 191 0.65 -21.59 4.36
N LEU A 192 1.52 -21.54 3.35
CA LEU A 192 2.28 -22.70 2.88
C LEU A 192 3.25 -23.23 3.96
N VAL A 193 3.98 -22.34 4.64
CA VAL A 193 4.88 -22.71 5.75
C VAL A 193 4.11 -23.38 6.89
N VAL A 194 2.96 -22.82 7.28
CA VAL A 194 2.09 -23.39 8.33
C VAL A 194 1.53 -24.74 7.90
N THR A 195 1.12 -24.87 6.63
CA THR A 195 0.55 -26.12 6.09
C THR A 195 1.57 -27.25 6.10
N ILE A 196 2.79 -26.99 5.62
CA ILE A 196 3.88 -27.98 5.65
C ILE A 196 4.22 -28.37 7.10
N LYS A 197 4.28 -27.39 8.00
CA LYS A 197 4.55 -27.65 9.41
C LYS A 197 3.45 -28.53 10.05
N CYS A 198 2.18 -28.28 9.73
CA CYS A 198 1.07 -29.10 10.20
C CYS A 198 1.11 -30.53 9.62
N SER A 199 1.45 -30.68 8.33
CA SER A 199 1.61 -31.97 7.67
C SER A 199 2.67 -32.82 8.38
N ASP A 200 3.86 -32.26 8.59
CA ASP A 200 4.96 -32.96 9.23
C ASP A 200 4.62 -33.40 10.67
N GLU A 201 3.91 -32.55 11.44
CA GLU A 201 3.47 -32.91 12.80
C GLU A 201 2.38 -34.00 12.78
N SER A 202 1.52 -34.02 11.77
CA SER A 202 0.49 -35.05 11.62
C SER A 202 1.10 -36.42 11.30
N ASP A 203 2.15 -36.47 10.49
CA ASP A 203 2.83 -37.70 10.11
C ASP A 203 3.68 -38.25 11.27
N GLU A 204 4.35 -37.37 12.03
CA GLU A 204 5.07 -37.76 13.24
C GLU A 204 4.12 -38.35 14.30
N ARG A 205 2.92 -37.77 14.48
CA ARG A 205 1.88 -38.33 15.37
C ARG A 205 1.43 -39.73 14.95
N LYS A 206 1.16 -39.97 13.66
CA LYS A 206 0.80 -41.31 13.14
C LYS A 206 1.90 -42.34 13.41
N HIS A 207 3.16 -41.96 13.20
CA HIS A 207 4.30 -42.84 13.47
C HIS A 207 4.46 -43.20 14.95
N ILE A 208 4.29 -42.22 15.86
CA ILE A 208 4.36 -42.46 17.30
C ILE A 208 3.20 -43.36 17.75
N GLN A 209 1.98 -43.14 17.25
CA GLN A 209 0.82 -43.95 17.59
C GLN A 209 0.96 -45.40 17.08
N ALA A 210 1.48 -45.60 15.86
CA ALA A 210 1.78 -46.92 15.32
C ALA A 210 2.84 -47.67 16.16
N ARG A 211 3.93 -47.00 16.55
CA ARG A 211 4.99 -47.60 17.37
C ARG A 211 4.52 -47.89 18.80
N SER A 212 3.65 -47.05 19.36
CA SER A 212 3.03 -47.30 20.67
C SER A 212 2.09 -48.50 20.61
N LEU A 213 1.30 -48.65 19.54
CA LEU A 213 0.42 -49.81 19.34
C LEU A 213 1.22 -51.10 19.21
N GLU A 214 2.34 -51.07 18.48
CA GLU A 214 3.25 -52.21 18.29
C GLU A 214 3.89 -52.65 19.61
N ASN A 215 4.33 -51.71 20.46
CA ASN A 215 4.87 -52.01 21.79
C ASN A 215 3.82 -52.64 22.73
N ILE A 216 2.58 -52.15 22.70
CA ILE A 216 1.48 -52.69 23.52
C ILE A 216 1.12 -54.12 23.05
N LEU A 217 1.01 -54.34 21.74
CA LEU A 217 0.75 -55.67 21.17
C LEU A 217 1.90 -56.64 21.46
N GLY A 218 3.15 -56.18 21.44
CA GLY A 218 4.33 -56.95 21.83
C GLY A 218 4.27 -57.40 23.31
N GLN A 219 3.93 -56.49 24.23
CA GLN A 219 3.76 -56.80 25.65
C GLN A 219 2.61 -57.78 25.90
N HIS A 220 1.46 -57.61 25.23
CA HIS A 220 0.33 -58.52 25.35
C HIS A 220 0.61 -59.91 24.78
N ASN A 221 1.38 -60.03 23.69
CA ASN A 221 1.79 -61.34 23.16
C ASN A 221 2.77 -62.07 24.10
N THR A 222 3.67 -61.35 24.78
CA THR A 222 4.54 -61.97 25.81
C THR A 222 3.78 -62.31 27.10
N ALA A 223 2.77 -61.54 27.48
CA ALA A 223 1.92 -61.81 28.64
C ALA A 223 0.86 -62.91 28.37
N ALA A 224 0.34 -63.01 27.14
CA ALA A 224 -0.60 -64.05 26.73
C ALA A 224 0.03 -65.44 26.67
N VAL A 225 1.36 -65.55 26.50
CA VAL A 225 2.09 -66.82 26.65
C VAL A 225 2.18 -67.27 28.12
N LEU A 226 2.02 -66.36 29.08
CA LEU A 226 2.07 -66.64 30.53
C LEU A 226 0.69 -66.77 31.20
N TYR A 227 -0.40 -66.31 30.59
CA TYR A 227 -1.73 -66.29 31.19
C TYR A 227 -2.75 -67.15 30.43
N LYS A 228 -2.48 -68.46 30.33
CA LYS A 228 -3.51 -69.45 29.99
C LYS A 228 -4.21 -69.88 31.29
N ASN A 229 -5.21 -69.11 31.74
CA ASN A 229 -6.42 -69.54 32.46
C ASN A 229 -7.11 -68.36 33.19
N LYS A 230 -8.32 -67.99 32.72
CA LYS A 230 -9.54 -67.55 33.47
C LYS A 230 -10.35 -66.47 32.68
N PRO A 231 -11.71 -66.47 32.71
CA PRO A 231 -12.53 -65.83 31.68
C PRO A 231 -13.00 -64.39 32.01
N GLU A 232 -13.40 -63.71 30.93
CA GLU A 232 -14.28 -62.53 30.77
C GLU A 232 -14.16 -61.31 31.71
N SER A 233 -13.89 -60.12 31.12
CA SER A 233 -14.61 -58.87 31.43
C SER A 233 -14.18 -57.71 30.50
N ASN A 234 -15.13 -57.35 29.63
CA ASN A 234 -15.54 -56.00 29.24
C ASN A 234 -14.62 -55.05 28.44
N ASN A 235 -15.08 -54.86 27.20
CA ASN A 235 -15.03 -53.65 26.38
C ASN A 235 -15.03 -52.35 27.20
N LYS A 236 -13.85 -51.71 27.31
CA LYS A 236 -13.76 -50.28 27.65
C LYS A 236 -12.63 -49.52 26.94
N LEU A 237 -11.86 -50.20 26.07
CA LEU A 237 -10.69 -49.60 25.42
C LEU A 237 -10.95 -49.11 23.98
N THR A 238 -12.11 -49.40 23.40
CA THR A 238 -12.47 -49.01 22.03
C THR A 238 -13.10 -47.62 21.92
N HIS A 239 -13.50 -47.00 23.03
CA HIS A 239 -14.16 -45.68 23.00
C HIS A 239 -13.20 -44.48 23.02
N SER A 240 -11.92 -44.66 23.36
CA SER A 240 -10.93 -43.57 23.36
C SER A 240 -10.17 -43.40 22.04
N LEU A 241 -10.33 -44.31 21.08
CA LEU A 241 -9.70 -44.23 19.76
C LEU A 241 -10.61 -43.62 18.68
N LEU A 242 -11.92 -43.56 18.91
CA LEU A 242 -12.89 -43.08 17.91
C LEU A 242 -13.00 -41.54 17.84
N ASP A 243 -12.58 -40.80 18.86
CA ASP A 243 -12.62 -39.32 18.83
C ASP A 243 -11.46 -38.68 18.02
N THR A 244 -10.48 -39.46 17.57
CA THR A 244 -9.36 -38.95 16.74
C THR A 244 -9.69 -38.80 15.26
N ASN A 245 -10.83 -39.34 14.79
CA ASN A 245 -11.17 -39.34 13.37
C ASN A 245 -11.78 -38.04 12.84
N ASN A 246 -12.06 -37.06 13.71
CA ASN A 246 -12.71 -35.80 13.31
C ASN A 246 -11.74 -34.66 12.94
N CYS A 247 -10.42 -34.89 12.93
CA CYS A 247 -9.42 -33.93 12.40
C CYS A 247 -8.99 -34.25 10.95
N ASN A 248 -9.62 -35.21 10.25
CA ASN A 248 -9.25 -35.55 8.87
C ASN A 248 -9.80 -34.57 7.81
N THR A 249 -10.71 -33.65 8.18
CA THR A 249 -11.40 -32.75 7.23
C THR A 249 -11.44 -31.28 7.64
N SER A 250 -10.78 -30.88 8.74
CA SER A 250 -10.81 -29.49 9.23
C SER A 250 -9.47 -28.76 9.03
N PRO A 251 -9.48 -27.44 8.71
CA PRO A 251 -8.26 -26.64 8.68
C PRO A 251 -7.60 -26.62 10.06
N CYS A 252 -6.28 -26.89 10.11
CA CYS A 252 -5.49 -27.07 11.34
C CYS A 252 -5.63 -25.93 12.38
N ILE A 253 -6.11 -24.75 11.98
CA ILE A 253 -6.40 -23.61 12.87
C ILE A 253 -7.32 -24.01 14.04
N PHE A 254 -8.20 -24.99 13.85
CA PHE A 254 -9.19 -25.40 14.86
C PHE A 254 -8.79 -26.59 15.74
N CYS A 255 -7.83 -27.45 15.34
CA CYS A 255 -7.51 -28.67 16.10
C CYS A 255 -6.61 -28.42 17.34
N THR A 256 -6.02 -27.22 17.53
CA THR A 256 -5.18 -26.92 18.69
C THR A 256 -5.94 -26.89 20.02
N LYS A 257 -7.23 -26.52 20.02
CA LYS A 257 -7.98 -26.37 21.30
C LYS A 257 -8.42 -27.67 21.96
N ALA A 258 -8.40 -28.81 21.27
CA ALA A 258 -8.99 -30.05 21.78
C ALA A 258 -8.00 -31.01 22.47
N PHE A 259 -6.68 -30.83 22.31
CA PHE A 259 -5.70 -31.86 22.71
C PHE A 259 -4.73 -31.44 23.84
N ASP A 260 -4.79 -30.20 24.32
CA ASP A 260 -3.86 -29.68 25.35
C ASP A 260 -4.06 -30.27 26.76
N SER A 261 -5.12 -31.02 27.03
CA SER A 261 -5.37 -31.59 28.37
C SER A 261 -4.71 -32.96 28.62
N ALA A 262 -4.07 -33.59 27.62
CA ALA A 262 -3.84 -35.03 27.67
C ALA A 262 -2.40 -35.55 27.46
N GLN A 263 -1.32 -34.76 27.56
CA GLN A 263 0.01 -35.34 27.82
C GLN A 263 0.98 -34.38 28.55
N LEU A 264 1.49 -34.86 29.69
CA LEU A 264 2.60 -34.29 30.43
C LEU A 264 3.89 -34.26 29.60
N LYS A 265 4.53 -33.09 29.58
CA LYS A 265 5.95 -32.82 29.87
C LYS A 265 7.04 -33.73 29.25
N ASP A 266 7.84 -33.08 28.42
CA ASP A 266 9.24 -33.35 28.03
C ASP A 266 9.54 -34.54 27.09
N LYS A 267 9.52 -34.25 25.78
CA LYS A 267 10.62 -34.62 24.87
C LYS A 267 10.83 -33.53 23.81
N PRO A 268 12.08 -33.35 23.35
CA PRO A 268 12.57 -32.08 22.83
C PRO A 268 11.88 -31.75 21.53
N GLN A 269 11.74 -30.44 21.34
CA GLN A 269 11.63 -29.71 20.10
C GLN A 269 12.49 -30.36 19.00
N SER A 270 11.97 -31.42 18.38
CA SER A 270 12.53 -32.03 17.18
C SER A 270 12.43 -30.95 16.12
N SER A 271 13.58 -30.30 15.95
CA SER A 271 13.81 -29.17 15.07
C SER A 271 13.32 -29.56 13.68
N ASN A 272 12.10 -29.16 13.36
CA ASN A 272 11.60 -29.34 12.01
C ASN A 272 12.28 -28.32 11.11
N SER A 273 13.51 -28.68 10.72
CA SER A 273 14.47 -27.83 10.01
C SER A 273 13.91 -27.33 8.69
N ARG A 274 13.00 -28.08 8.05
CA ARG A 274 12.44 -27.75 6.73
C ARG A 274 11.52 -26.53 6.77
N ALA A 275 10.51 -26.52 7.63
CA ALA A 275 9.60 -25.38 7.78
C ALA A 275 10.35 -24.12 8.23
N ASN A 276 11.31 -24.26 9.16
CA ASN A 276 12.13 -23.14 9.62
C ASN A 276 13.09 -22.62 8.53
N LYS A 277 13.69 -23.50 7.72
CA LYS A 277 14.51 -23.11 6.56
C LYS A 277 13.69 -22.40 5.51
N LEU A 278 12.48 -22.90 5.22
CA LEU A 278 11.57 -22.30 4.25
C LEU A 278 11.08 -20.92 4.72
N ASN A 279 10.72 -20.79 5.99
CA ASN A 279 10.37 -19.53 6.61
C ASN A 279 11.53 -18.50 6.50
N LYS A 280 12.76 -18.92 6.81
CA LYS A 280 13.96 -18.09 6.66
C LYS A 280 14.22 -17.69 5.20
N TYR A 281 13.92 -18.58 4.24
CA TYR A 281 14.05 -18.30 2.82
C TYR A 281 13.04 -17.23 2.36
N PHE A 282 11.76 -17.38 2.68
CA PHE A 282 10.73 -16.38 2.38
C PHE A 282 11.01 -15.02 3.05
N MET A 283 11.54 -15.05 4.26
CA MET A 283 11.99 -13.86 4.98
C MET A 283 13.11 -13.12 4.24
N ILE A 284 14.15 -13.84 3.78
CA ILE A 284 15.26 -13.23 3.02
C ILE A 284 14.74 -12.65 1.71
N ILE A 285 13.91 -13.39 0.97
CA ILE A 285 13.31 -12.90 -0.28
C ILE A 285 12.49 -11.64 -0.04
N SER A 286 11.61 -11.64 0.96
CA SER A 286 10.74 -10.50 1.25
C SER A 286 11.54 -9.27 1.68
N CYS A 287 12.61 -9.48 2.46
CA CYS A 287 13.52 -8.41 2.87
C CYS A 287 14.28 -7.82 1.67
N VAL A 288 14.87 -8.67 0.82
CA VAL A 288 15.58 -8.22 -0.39
C VAL A 288 14.64 -7.48 -1.33
N ALA A 289 13.44 -8.03 -1.58
CA ALA A 289 12.44 -7.38 -2.42
C ALA A 289 12.01 -6.02 -1.85
N PHE A 290 11.76 -5.92 -0.55
CA PHE A 290 11.42 -4.64 0.09
C PHE A 290 12.53 -3.60 -0.04
N VAL A 291 13.79 -3.99 0.16
CA VAL A 291 14.95 -3.10 -0.02
C VAL A 291 15.09 -2.67 -1.47
N LEU A 292 14.91 -3.59 -2.43
CA LEU A 292 14.97 -3.26 -3.87
C LEU A 292 13.85 -2.31 -4.28
N ILE A 293 12.60 -2.56 -3.86
CA ILE A 293 11.45 -1.70 -4.16
C ILE A 293 11.65 -0.30 -3.55
N SER A 294 12.11 -0.23 -2.31
CA SER A 294 12.35 1.05 -1.62
C SER A 294 13.53 1.81 -2.25
N CYS A 295 14.61 1.12 -2.63
CA CYS A 295 15.75 1.73 -3.31
C CYS A 295 15.36 2.27 -4.69
N PHE A 296 14.60 1.48 -5.47
CA PHE A 296 14.09 1.89 -6.78
C PHE A 296 13.24 3.17 -6.69
N MET A 297 12.40 3.28 -5.66
CA MET A 297 11.61 4.50 -5.42
C MET A 297 12.46 5.72 -5.06
N VAL A 298 13.48 5.55 -4.23
CA VAL A 298 14.39 6.66 -3.88
C VAL A 298 15.16 7.12 -5.13
N VAL A 299 15.64 6.18 -5.96
CA VAL A 299 16.31 6.51 -7.21
C VAL A 299 15.37 7.28 -8.15
N LEU A 300 14.15 6.78 -8.35
CA LEU A 300 13.17 7.42 -9.25
C LEU A 300 12.66 8.78 -8.77
N THR A 301 12.64 9.01 -7.46
CA THR A 301 12.29 10.34 -6.90
C THR A 301 13.46 11.32 -6.95
N SER A 302 14.70 10.82 -7.03
CA SER A 302 15.92 11.65 -7.15
C SER A 302 16.29 12.05 -8.58
N MET A 303 15.90 11.24 -9.59
CA MET A 303 15.95 11.59 -11.02
C MET A 303 14.81 12.53 -11.38
#